data_AF-A0A841MWQ6-F1
#
_entry.id   AF-A0A841MWQ6-F1
#
_cell.length_a   1.000
_cell.length_b   1.000
_cell.length_c   1.000
_cell.angle_alpha   90.00
_cell.angle_beta   90.00
_cell.angle_gamma   90.00
#
_symmetry.space_group_name_H-M   'P 1'
#
loop_
_entity.id
_entity.type
_entity.pdbx_description
1 polymer ?
#
loop_
_entity_poly.entity_id
_entity_poly.type
_entity_poly.pdbx_seq_one_letter_code
_entity_poly.pdbx_strand_id
1 'polypeptide(L)'
;MTQFNAAMSYNLNNAITGAYPNFMIDYANALVTRGNLTGAAGGAASSPSAGDVEATWTDNSGSGSAQATDKALIALLNTTRGEAVFTTAGPARSAGSATIPVPSEYSGEDVEVFLGFVSEDGTKVANSVYLGSVTVA
;
A
#
# COMPACT_ATOMS: atom_id res chain seq x y z
N MET A 1 17.85 12.81 -9.20
CA MET A 1 17.63 11.81 -8.14
C MET A 1 16.77 10.70 -8.72
N THR A 2 17.10 9.44 -8.48
CA THR A 2 16.26 8.31 -8.92
C THR A 2 15.03 8.15 -8.01
N GLN A 3 13.99 7.48 -8.50
CA GLN A 3 12.79 7.19 -7.69
C GLN A 3 13.14 6.43 -6.41
N PHE A 4 14.09 5.50 -6.50
CA PHE A 4 14.64 4.76 -5.35
C PHE A 4 15.25 5.70 -4.30
N ASN A 5 16.13 6.63 -4.71
CA ASN A 5 16.76 7.56 -3.77
C ASN A 5 15.74 8.51 -3.12
N ALA A 6 14.70 8.90 -3.85
CA ALA A 6 13.62 9.73 -3.32
C ALA A 6 12.79 8.99 -2.26
N ALA A 7 12.43 7.72 -2.52
CA ALA A 7 11.71 6.88 -1.56
C ALA A 7 12.54 6.62 -0.30
N MET A 8 13.82 6.26 -0.46
CA MET A 8 14.74 6.05 0.66
C MET A 8 14.89 7.31 1.51
N SER A 9 15.13 8.46 0.88
CA SER A 9 15.27 9.74 1.59
C SER A 9 14.02 10.09 2.37
N TYR A 10 12.83 9.95 1.77
CA TYR A 10 11.58 10.23 2.47
C TYR A 10 11.40 9.31 3.69
N ASN A 11 11.51 7.99 3.49
CA ASN A 11 11.25 7.03 4.56
C ASN A 11 12.28 7.14 5.70
N LEU A 12 13.57 7.38 5.40
CA LEU A 12 14.57 7.61 6.45
C LEU A 12 14.29 8.85 7.30
N ASN A 13 13.73 9.92 6.70
CA ASN A 13 13.47 11.17 7.41
C ASN A 13 12.10 11.20 8.13
N ASN A 14 11.13 10.40 7.69
CA ASN A 14 9.74 10.51 8.16
C ASN A 14 9.16 9.23 8.77
N ALA A 15 9.74 8.06 8.45
CA ALA A 15 9.20 6.75 8.79
C ALA A 15 10.16 5.88 9.61
N ILE A 16 11.17 6.50 10.23
CA ILE A 16 12.04 5.85 11.21
C ILE A 16 11.76 6.42 12.59
N THR A 17 11.53 5.53 13.54
CA THR A 17 11.29 5.87 14.94
C THR A 17 12.25 5.09 15.84
N GLY A 18 12.17 5.37 17.13
CA GLY A 18 13.06 4.82 18.15
C GLY A 18 14.35 5.62 18.31
N ALA A 19 15.27 5.05 19.08
CA ALA A 19 16.57 5.65 19.38
C ALA A 19 17.62 4.55 19.36
N TYR A 20 18.87 4.93 19.09
CA TYR A 20 19.98 4.00 19.04
C TYR A 20 20.03 3.10 20.30
N PRO A 21 20.20 1.77 20.15
CA PRO A 21 20.36 1.01 18.90
C PRO A 21 19.04 0.49 18.27
N ASN A 22 17.90 0.77 18.89
CA ASN A 22 16.61 0.16 18.59
C ASN A 22 15.77 1.03 17.64
N PHE A 23 16.18 1.10 16.37
CA PHE A 23 15.38 1.75 15.34
C PHE A 23 14.28 0.83 14.83
N MET A 24 13.13 1.42 14.51
CA MET A 24 11.96 0.72 13.96
C MET A 24 11.37 1.52 12.81
N ILE A 25 10.69 0.83 11.90
CA ILE A 25 9.92 1.49 10.85
C ILE A 25 8.57 1.89 11.43
N ASP A 26 8.21 3.16 11.24
CA ASP A 26 6.86 3.65 11.47
C ASP A 26 6.05 3.52 10.18
N TYR A 27 5.36 2.38 10.02
CA TYR A 27 4.61 2.07 8.81
C TYR A 27 3.49 3.07 8.52
N ALA A 28 2.91 3.70 9.55
CA ALA A 28 1.87 4.71 9.37
C ALA A 28 2.39 5.96 8.63
N ASN A 29 3.68 6.28 8.78
CA ASN A 29 4.34 7.39 8.10
C ASN A 29 5.16 6.96 6.86
N ALA A 30 5.34 5.66 6.65
CA ALA A 30 6.03 5.13 5.48
C ALA A 30 5.19 5.33 4.21
N LEU A 31 5.86 5.73 3.13
CA LEU A 31 5.25 5.82 1.80
C LEU A 31 5.92 4.87 0.82
N VAL A 32 5.12 4.04 0.16
CA VAL A 32 5.54 3.22 -0.99
C VAL A 32 5.35 3.96 -2.31
N THR A 33 4.37 4.87 -2.36
CA THR A 33 4.18 5.81 -3.47
C THR A 33 4.00 7.21 -2.94
N ARG A 34 4.49 8.20 -3.71
CA ARG A 34 4.36 9.61 -3.36
C ARG A 34 4.10 10.43 -4.62
N GLY A 35 3.02 11.20 -4.61
CA GLY A 35 2.64 12.05 -5.73
C GLY A 35 1.40 12.89 -5.43
N ASN A 36 0.85 13.51 -6.47
CA ASN A 36 -0.17 14.55 -6.33
C ASN A 36 -1.58 14.07 -6.73
N LEU A 37 -1.76 12.79 -7.06
CA LEU A 37 -3.09 12.24 -7.25
C LEU A 37 -3.80 12.13 -5.90
N THR A 38 -5.11 12.38 -5.88
CA THR A 38 -5.93 12.25 -4.68
C THR A 38 -5.87 10.82 -4.14
N GLY A 39 -5.57 10.69 -2.85
CA GLY A 39 -5.35 9.42 -2.16
C GLY A 39 -6.60 8.55 -2.00
N ALA A 40 -6.39 7.39 -1.38
CA ALA A 40 -7.48 6.51 -0.97
C ALA A 40 -8.32 7.14 0.15
N ALA A 41 -9.60 6.75 0.22
CA ALA A 41 -10.51 7.14 1.29
C ALA A 41 -11.13 5.88 1.90
N GLY A 42 -11.29 5.85 3.23
CA GLY A 42 -11.93 4.74 3.94
C GLY A 42 -11.29 3.37 3.66
N GLY A 43 -9.96 3.33 3.55
CA GLY A 43 -9.23 2.10 3.24
C GLY A 43 -9.21 1.15 4.43
N ALA A 44 -9.33 -0.16 4.16
CA ALA A 44 -9.18 -1.23 5.15
C ALA A 44 -8.61 -2.50 4.50
N ALA A 45 -7.97 -3.36 5.30
CA ALA A 45 -7.42 -4.63 4.83
C ALA A 45 -7.85 -5.80 5.72
N SER A 46 -8.00 -6.99 5.12
CA SER A 46 -8.36 -8.24 5.78
C SER A 46 -7.81 -9.45 5.01
N SER A 47 -7.83 -10.64 5.60
CA SER A 47 -7.52 -11.90 4.91
C SER A 47 -8.70 -12.87 5.09
N PRO A 48 -9.76 -12.75 4.27
CA PRO A 48 -10.98 -13.53 4.45
C PRO A 48 -10.86 -14.99 3.98
N SER A 49 -9.87 -15.27 3.14
CA SER A 49 -9.61 -16.58 2.52
C SER A 49 -8.13 -16.93 2.67
N ALA A 50 -7.84 -18.22 2.84
CA ALA A 50 -6.46 -18.69 2.93
C ALA A 50 -5.67 -18.33 1.68
N GLY A 51 -4.46 -17.77 1.87
CA GLY A 51 -3.58 -17.36 0.78
C GLY A 51 -3.97 -16.07 0.07
N ASP A 52 -4.95 -15.32 0.59
CA ASP A 52 -5.40 -14.06 -0.01
C ASP A 52 -5.44 -12.93 1.01
N VAL A 53 -5.02 -11.73 0.59
CA VAL A 53 -5.24 -10.48 1.34
C VAL A 53 -6.15 -9.57 0.52
N GLU A 54 -7.24 -9.14 1.12
CA GLU A 54 -8.20 -8.20 0.54
C GLU A 54 -7.94 -6.79 1.07
N ALA A 55 -7.83 -5.83 0.16
CA ALA A 55 -7.89 -4.41 0.47
C ALA A 55 -9.21 -3.85 -0.07
N THR A 56 -9.86 -3.00 0.73
CA THR A 56 -11.10 -2.30 0.39
C THR A 56 -10.90 -0.79 0.54
N TRP A 57 -11.70 -0.02 -0.19
CA TRP A 57 -11.70 1.45 -0.13
C TRP A 57 -13.05 2.02 -0.59
N THR A 58 -13.30 3.27 -0.22
CA THR A 58 -14.43 4.04 -0.75
C THR A 58 -14.06 4.65 -2.10
N ASP A 59 -14.91 4.47 -3.11
CA ASP A 59 -14.78 5.23 -4.36
C ASP A 59 -15.05 6.72 -4.08
N ASN A 60 -13.98 7.50 -4.08
CA ASN A 60 -14.00 8.95 -3.93
C ASN A 60 -13.76 9.68 -5.27
N SER A 61 -14.01 9.00 -6.40
CA SER A 61 -13.96 9.63 -7.72
C SER A 61 -14.85 10.87 -7.79
N GLY A 62 -14.41 11.87 -8.56
CA GLY A 62 -15.05 13.20 -8.58
C GLY A 62 -14.61 14.13 -7.45
N SER A 63 -13.82 13.66 -6.48
CA SER A 63 -13.16 14.51 -5.49
C SER A 63 -11.73 14.84 -5.91
N GLY A 64 -11.40 16.13 -5.95
CA GLY A 64 -10.05 16.59 -6.29
C GLY A 64 -9.63 16.11 -7.68
N SER A 65 -8.59 15.28 -7.73
CA SER A 65 -8.05 14.69 -8.96
C SER A 65 -8.36 13.20 -9.11
N ALA A 66 -9.14 12.59 -8.20
CA ALA A 66 -9.46 11.16 -8.23
C ALA A 66 -10.39 10.85 -9.41
N GLN A 67 -10.03 9.83 -10.19
CA GLN A 67 -10.85 9.30 -11.27
C GLN A 67 -11.29 7.87 -10.97
N ALA A 68 -12.49 7.51 -11.43
CA ALA A 68 -13.03 6.16 -11.29
C ALA A 68 -12.11 5.11 -11.94
N THR A 69 -11.39 5.48 -13.00
CA THR A 69 -10.50 4.60 -13.77
C THR A 69 -9.08 4.49 -13.22
N ASP A 70 -8.72 5.29 -12.20
CA ASP A 70 -7.44 5.15 -11.49
C ASP A 70 -7.27 3.70 -11.04
N LYS A 71 -6.08 3.13 -11.18
CA LYS A 71 -5.80 1.74 -10.82
C LYS A 71 -5.24 1.66 -9.40
N ALA A 72 -5.74 0.71 -8.62
CA ALA A 72 -5.21 0.44 -7.30
C ALA A 72 -3.75 0.00 -7.40
N LEU A 73 -2.89 0.58 -6.57
CA LEU A 73 -1.52 0.15 -6.37
C LEU A 73 -1.41 -0.32 -4.93
N ILE A 74 -1.09 -1.60 -4.73
CA ILE A 74 -1.13 -2.23 -3.40
C ILE A 74 0.19 -2.94 -3.18
N ALA A 75 0.75 -2.78 -1.98
CA ALA A 75 1.94 -3.50 -1.54
C ALA A 75 1.67 -4.16 -0.19
N LEU A 76 2.05 -5.43 -0.10
CA LEU A 76 2.01 -6.26 1.10
C LEU A 76 3.45 -6.57 1.47
N LEU A 77 3.90 -6.13 2.65
CA LEU A 77 5.26 -6.38 3.13
C LEU A 77 5.20 -7.42 4.26
N ASN A 78 5.82 -8.56 4.04
CA ASN A 78 6.07 -9.54 5.10
C ASN A 78 7.41 -9.20 5.76
N THR A 79 7.36 -8.65 6.96
CA THR A 79 8.56 -8.18 7.68
C THR A 79 9.39 -9.31 8.26
N THR A 80 8.76 -10.46 8.55
CA THR A 80 9.43 -11.67 9.04
C THR A 80 10.37 -12.24 7.98
N ARG A 81 9.93 -12.19 6.72
CA ARG A 81 10.67 -12.72 5.56
C ARG A 81 11.52 -11.67 4.85
N GLY A 82 11.19 -10.39 5.01
CA GLY A 82 11.80 -9.31 4.24
C GLY A 82 11.38 -9.31 2.76
N GLU A 83 10.18 -9.80 2.49
CA GLU A 83 9.64 -9.97 1.14
C GLU A 83 8.38 -9.13 0.94
N ALA A 84 8.08 -8.79 -0.31
CA ALA A 84 6.87 -8.04 -0.63
C ALA A 84 6.15 -8.61 -1.86
N VAL A 85 4.82 -8.64 -1.79
CA VAL A 85 3.92 -8.92 -2.91
C VAL A 85 3.20 -7.62 -3.25
N PHE A 86 3.14 -7.26 -4.52
CA PHE A 86 2.54 -5.98 -4.91
C PHE A 86 1.90 -6.03 -6.29
N THR A 87 0.95 -5.13 -6.50
CA THR A 87 0.40 -4.80 -7.82
C THR A 87 0.52 -3.30 -8.04
N THR A 88 0.92 -2.90 -9.24
CA THR A 88 1.07 -1.49 -9.63
C THR A 88 -0.08 -1.00 -10.50
N ALA A 89 -0.95 -1.90 -10.97
CA ALA A 89 -2.09 -1.58 -11.81
C ALA A 89 -3.21 -2.63 -11.58
N GLY A 90 -3.76 -2.64 -10.36
CA GLY A 90 -4.87 -3.50 -9.97
C GLY A 90 -6.23 -3.05 -10.53
N PRO A 91 -7.34 -3.44 -9.88
CA PRO A 91 -8.69 -3.00 -10.23
C PRO A 91 -8.82 -1.47 -10.26
N ALA A 92 -9.83 -0.99 -10.99
CA ALA A 92 -10.17 0.42 -11.02
C ALA A 92 -10.63 0.91 -9.63
N ARG A 93 -10.46 2.19 -9.33
CA ARG A 93 -10.89 2.82 -8.08
C ARG A 93 -12.39 2.61 -7.84
N SER A 94 -13.19 2.64 -8.90
CA SER A 94 -14.63 2.37 -8.81
C SER A 94 -14.99 0.93 -8.41
N ALA A 95 -14.03 -0.01 -8.40
CA ALA A 95 -14.27 -1.37 -7.94
C ALA A 95 -14.44 -1.45 -6.42
N GLY A 96 -13.81 -0.56 -5.64
CA GLY A 96 -13.92 -0.51 -4.18
C GLY A 96 -13.16 -1.61 -3.43
N SER A 97 -12.60 -2.61 -4.12
CA SER A 97 -11.75 -3.64 -3.52
C SER A 97 -10.76 -4.28 -4.50
N ALA A 98 -9.75 -4.94 -3.93
CA ALA A 98 -8.82 -5.81 -4.64
C ALA A 98 -8.36 -6.94 -3.71
N THR A 99 -8.31 -8.14 -4.26
CA THR A 99 -7.73 -9.33 -3.60
C THR A 99 -6.37 -9.63 -4.22
N ILE A 100 -5.37 -9.82 -3.36
CA ILE A 100 -3.99 -10.08 -3.75
C ILE A 100 -3.64 -11.46 -3.22
N PRO A 101 -3.36 -12.44 -4.11
CA PRO A 101 -2.87 -13.74 -3.69
C PRO A 101 -1.45 -13.58 -3.14
N VAL A 102 -1.18 -14.23 -2.02
CA VAL A 102 0.14 -14.28 -1.38
C VAL A 102 0.69 -15.71 -1.40
N PRO A 103 2.02 -15.89 -1.31
CA PRO A 103 2.62 -17.21 -1.19
C PRO A 103 2.03 -17.98 0.01
N SER A 104 1.87 -19.29 -0.14
CA SER A 104 1.33 -20.17 0.91
C SER A 104 2.12 -20.12 2.22
N GLU A 105 3.40 -19.79 2.13
CA GLU A 105 4.35 -19.64 3.22
C GLU A 105 4.02 -18.46 4.14
N TYR A 106 3.13 -17.54 3.72
CA TYR A 106 2.73 -16.39 4.52
C TYR A 106 1.58 -16.73 5.48
N SER A 107 0.94 -17.90 5.33
CA SER A 107 -0.18 -18.28 6.20
C SER A 107 0.24 -18.30 7.68
N GLY A 108 -0.52 -17.60 8.52
CA GLY A 108 -0.22 -17.37 9.93
C GLY A 108 0.84 -16.29 10.21
N GLU A 109 1.42 -15.67 9.19
CA GLU A 109 2.35 -14.54 9.30
C GLU A 109 1.63 -13.21 9.04
N ASP A 110 2.19 -12.14 9.62
CA ASP A 110 1.66 -10.79 9.46
C ASP A 110 2.26 -10.09 8.23
N VAL A 111 1.40 -9.38 7.50
CA VAL A 111 1.81 -8.49 6.40
C VAL A 111 1.35 -7.06 6.63
N GLU A 112 2.24 -6.12 6.36
CA GLU A 112 1.95 -4.69 6.40
C GLU A 112 1.35 -4.25 5.06
N VAL A 113 0.14 -3.68 5.09
CA VAL A 113 -0.63 -3.39 3.87
C VAL A 113 -0.60 -1.91 3.54
N PHE A 114 -0.21 -1.59 2.30
CA PHE A 114 -0.21 -0.23 1.76
C PHE A 114 -1.10 -0.14 0.53
N LEU A 115 -1.92 0.92 0.46
CA LEU A 115 -2.78 1.21 -0.68
C LEU A 115 -2.48 2.60 -1.25
N GLY A 116 -2.30 2.68 -2.55
CA GLY A 116 -2.23 3.90 -3.33
C GLY A 116 -3.03 3.74 -4.63
N PHE A 117 -2.94 4.77 -5.47
CA PHE A 117 -3.56 4.76 -6.80
C PHE A 117 -2.59 5.32 -7.83
N VAL A 118 -2.68 4.81 -9.05
CA VAL A 118 -2.04 5.35 -10.24
C VAL A 118 -3.13 5.76 -11.24
N SER A 119 -2.95 6.87 -11.96
CA SER A 119 -3.87 7.26 -13.02
C SER A 119 -3.88 6.20 -14.13
N GLU A 120 -4.98 6.13 -14.87
CA GLU A 120 -5.16 5.15 -15.96
C GLU A 120 -4.04 5.19 -17.02
N ASP A 121 -3.50 6.39 -17.28
CA ASP A 121 -2.38 6.62 -18.21
C ASP A 121 -0.99 6.36 -17.58
N GLY A 122 -0.91 6.01 -16.30
CA GLY A 122 0.34 5.75 -15.58
C GLY A 122 1.14 7.00 -15.21
N THR A 123 0.65 8.21 -15.48
CA THR A 123 1.47 9.45 -15.36
C THR A 123 1.44 10.08 -13.97
N LYS A 124 0.42 9.78 -13.15
CA LYS A 124 0.24 10.35 -11.81
C LYS A 124 0.04 9.23 -10.81
N VAL A 125 0.62 9.41 -9.63
CA VAL A 125 0.42 8.51 -8.49
C VAL A 125 -0.05 9.29 -7.28
N ALA A 126 -0.78 8.62 -6.40
CA ALA A 126 -1.18 9.14 -5.11
C ALA A 126 -0.12 8.81 -4.06
N ASN A 127 -0.11 9.57 -2.96
CA ASN A 127 0.53 9.09 -1.74
C ASN A 127 -0.17 7.79 -1.31
N SER A 128 0.62 6.77 -0.97
CA SER A 128 0.09 5.57 -0.36
C SER A 128 -0.41 5.85 1.06
N VAL A 129 -1.36 5.05 1.52
CA VAL A 129 -1.82 4.99 2.90
C VAL A 129 -1.54 3.61 3.46
N TYR A 130 -1.15 3.56 4.73
CA TYR A 130 -1.02 2.30 5.47
C TYR A 130 -2.41 1.88 5.97
N LEU A 131 -2.79 0.63 5.71
CA LEU A 131 -4.10 0.07 6.07
C LEU A 131 -4.06 -0.79 7.34
N GLY A 132 -2.87 -1.01 7.91
CA GLY A 132 -2.67 -1.88 9.06
C GLY A 132 -1.92 -3.16 8.72
N SER A 133 -1.65 -3.93 9.77
CA SER A 133 -1.11 -5.28 9.68
C SER A 133 -2.26 -6.29 9.61
N VAL A 134 -2.10 -7.30 8.75
CA VAL A 134 -3.06 -8.38 8.54
C VAL A 134 -2.33 -9.71 8.69
N THR A 135 -2.80 -10.57 9.60
CA THR A 135 -2.40 -11.97 9.65
C THR A 135 -3.06 -12.70 8.49
N VAL A 136 -2.26 -13.35 7.64
CA VAL A 136 -2.77 -14.12 6.50
C VAL A 136 -3.44 -15.40 7.01
N ALA A 137 -4.64 -15.69 6.51
CA ALA A 137 -5.43 -16.87 6.87
C ALA A 137 -4.84 -18.22 6.43
#